data_AF-A0A835ZXX6-F1
#
_entry.id   AF-A0A835ZXX6-F1
#
_cell.length_a   1.000
_cell.length_b   1.000
_cell.length_c   1.000
_cell.angle_alpha   90.00
_cell.angle_beta   90.00
_cell.angle_gamma   90.00
#
_symmetry.space_group_name_H-M   'P 1'
#
loop_
_entity.id
_entity.type
_entity.pdbx_description
1 polymer ?
#
loop_
_entity_poly.entity_id
_entity_poly.type
_entity_poly.pdbx_seq_one_letter_code
_entity_poly.pdbx_strand_id
1 'polypeptide(L)'
;MDRPERPRLSSLSDFRFGAVATETIEDTLLHLAQQNEQAVQEAAGRMGSFRETRIVEFVFLLSEQWCLEKSVSYQAVEILERFMVKQAENICRQATIQLRGKTEPQSWRALKEQLFNKFILRLVSCVQLASKLSFHYKIISNITVLNFLRTLGYLHTKEELLESELDVLKSLNFQINLPTPLAYVEMLLEVLGT
;
A
#
# COMPACT_ATOMS: atom_id res chain seq x y z
N MET A 1 16.19 15.50 46.20
CA MET A 1 15.91 16.16 44.92
C MET A 1 16.59 15.34 43.84
N ASP A 2 15.89 14.34 43.31
CA ASP A 2 16.40 13.50 42.22
C ASP A 2 15.78 13.97 40.91
N ARG A 3 16.62 14.43 39.98
CA ARG A 3 16.24 14.61 38.57
C ARG A 3 16.50 13.28 37.86
N PRO A 4 15.55 12.73 37.09
CA PRO A 4 15.86 11.62 36.22
C PRO A 4 16.59 12.13 34.97
N GLU A 5 17.74 11.50 34.68
CA GLU A 5 18.49 11.70 33.44
C GLU A 5 17.62 11.30 32.25
N ARG A 6 17.53 12.20 31.25
CA ARG A 6 16.91 11.91 29.96
C ARG A 6 17.79 10.92 29.19
N PRO A 7 17.24 9.85 28.59
CA PRO A 7 18.01 9.02 27.69
C PRO A 7 18.42 9.85 26.46
N ARG A 8 19.71 9.84 26.16
CA ARG A 8 20.30 10.50 25.00
C ARG A 8 19.70 9.88 23.74
N LEU A 9 19.19 10.70 22.82
CA LEU A 9 18.89 10.27 21.46
C LEU A 9 20.16 9.65 20.89
N SER A 10 20.07 8.38 20.47
CA SER A 10 21.08 7.71 19.67
C SER A 10 21.40 8.56 18.43
N SER A 11 22.68 8.74 18.16
CA SER A 11 23.17 9.57 17.07
C SER A 11 22.72 9.02 15.71
N LEU A 12 22.42 9.93 14.78
CA LEU A 12 22.13 9.69 13.36
C LEU A 12 23.33 9.12 12.57
N SER A 13 24.31 8.48 13.23
CA SER A 13 25.65 8.19 12.67
C SER A 13 25.88 6.76 12.20
N ASP A 14 24.88 5.87 12.24
CA ASP A 14 25.10 4.44 11.98
C ASP A 14 24.53 3.94 10.64
N PHE A 15 24.22 4.84 9.69
CA PHE A 15 23.92 4.43 8.32
C PHE A 15 25.24 4.24 7.55
N ARG A 16 25.74 2.99 7.50
CA ARG A 16 26.88 2.63 6.63
C ARG A 16 26.34 2.15 5.28
N PHE A 17 26.40 3.02 4.28
CA PHE A 17 26.28 2.62 2.88
C PHE A 17 27.59 1.97 2.41
N GLY A 18 27.50 1.04 1.47
CA GLY A 18 28.63 0.27 0.95
C GLY A 18 29.13 -0.82 1.89
N ALA A 19 28.30 -1.23 2.85
CA ALA A 19 28.60 -2.36 3.75
C ALA A 19 28.27 -3.71 3.09
N VAL A 20 27.43 -3.71 2.05
CA VAL A 20 27.04 -4.91 1.31
C VAL A 20 28.11 -5.25 0.26
N ALA A 21 28.35 -6.55 0.04
CA ALA A 21 29.30 -7.01 -0.97
C ALA A 21 28.85 -6.56 -2.37
N THR A 22 29.80 -6.09 -3.19
CA THR A 22 29.52 -5.55 -4.54
C THR A 22 28.77 -6.54 -5.43
N GLU A 23 29.11 -7.84 -5.36
CA GLU A 23 28.42 -8.90 -6.12
C GLU A 23 26.93 -8.98 -5.75
N THR A 24 26.60 -8.87 -4.46
CA THR A 24 25.21 -8.89 -4.00
C THR A 24 24.44 -7.64 -4.41
N ILE A 25 25.11 -6.48 -4.41
CA ILE A 25 24.53 -5.22 -4.89
C ILE A 25 24.23 -5.32 -6.39
N GLU A 26 25.17 -5.83 -7.18
CA GLU A 26 25.02 -5.99 -8.63
C GLU A 26 23.86 -6.95 -8.96
N ASP A 27 23.82 -8.12 -8.33
CA ASP A 27 22.74 -9.10 -8.52
C ASP A 27 21.36 -8.50 -8.18
N THR A 28 21.28 -7.76 -7.06
CA THR A 28 20.01 -7.17 -6.62
C THR A 28 19.59 -6.01 -7.54
N LEU A 29 20.54 -5.21 -8.02
CA LEU A 29 20.29 -4.13 -8.98
C LEU A 29 19.77 -4.68 -10.30
N LEU A 30 20.39 -5.74 -10.83
CA LEU A 30 19.94 -6.40 -12.05
C LEU A 30 18.52 -6.99 -11.88
N HIS A 31 18.24 -7.61 -10.73
CA HIS A 31 16.92 -8.12 -10.43
C HIS A 31 15.85 -7.01 -10.39
N LEU A 32 16.13 -5.91 -9.70
CA LEU A 32 15.24 -4.75 -9.63
C LEU A 32 15.01 -4.13 -11.02
N ALA A 33 16.07 -4.01 -11.83
CA ALA A 33 15.97 -3.50 -13.20
C ALA A 33 15.03 -4.36 -14.06
N GLN A 34 15.18 -5.69 -13.98
CA GLN A 34 14.30 -6.63 -14.69
C GLN A 34 12.84 -6.52 -14.23
N GLN A 35 12.60 -6.43 -12.92
CA GLN A 35 11.25 -6.25 -12.37
C GLN A 35 10.62 -4.92 -12.83
N ASN A 36 11.41 -3.85 -12.86
CA ASN A 36 10.93 -2.54 -13.33
C ASN A 36 10.59 -2.58 -14.83
N GLU A 37 11.43 -3.21 -15.67
CA GLU A 37 11.14 -3.34 -17.10
C GLU A 37 9.84 -4.11 -17.34
N GLN A 38 9.64 -5.22 -16.65
CA GLN A 38 8.39 -5.98 -16.70
C GLN A 38 7.19 -5.12 -16.26
N ALA A 39 7.31 -4.38 -15.15
CA ALA A 39 6.25 -3.51 -14.66
C ALA A 39 5.89 -2.39 -15.65
N VAL A 40 6.88 -1.79 -16.32
CA VAL A 40 6.67 -0.76 -17.36
C VAL A 40 5.95 -1.36 -18.57
N GLN A 41 6.32 -2.56 -19.00
CA GLN A 41 5.65 -3.27 -20.09
C GLN A 41 4.19 -3.61 -19.74
N GLU A 42 3.93 -4.12 -18.52
CA GLU A 42 2.58 -4.46 -18.05
C GLU A 42 1.69 -3.21 -17.86
N ALA A 43 2.29 -2.07 -17.52
CA ALA A 43 1.59 -0.79 -17.38
C ALA A 43 1.21 -0.16 -18.73
N ALA A 44 1.81 -0.59 -19.85
CA ALA A 44 1.51 -0.06 -21.17
C ALA A 44 0.01 -0.26 -21.51
N GLY A 45 -0.76 0.82 -21.49
CA GLY A 45 -2.20 0.81 -21.74
C GLY A 45 -3.10 0.70 -20.50
N ARG A 46 -2.54 0.54 -19.29
CA ARG A 46 -3.27 0.57 -18.02
C ARG A 46 -2.86 1.80 -17.22
N MET A 47 -3.56 2.91 -17.44
CA MET A 47 -3.36 4.12 -16.63
C MET A 47 -4.35 4.10 -15.47
N GLY A 48 -3.87 3.68 -14.29
CA GLY A 48 -4.64 3.84 -13.07
C GLY A 48 -4.50 5.27 -12.52
N SER A 49 -5.59 5.82 -11.99
CA SER A 49 -5.64 7.18 -11.44
C SER A 49 -5.72 7.21 -9.91
N PHE A 50 -5.53 6.07 -9.23
CA PHE A 50 -5.71 5.98 -7.77
C PHE A 50 -4.48 6.45 -6.97
N ARG A 51 -3.37 6.77 -7.68
CA ARG A 51 -2.22 7.55 -7.20
C ARG A 51 -2.45 9.06 -7.30
N GLU A 52 -3.71 9.50 -7.30
CA GLU A 52 -4.04 10.92 -7.19
C GLU A 52 -3.39 11.51 -5.93
N THR A 53 -2.83 12.73 -6.05
CA THR A 53 -2.08 13.41 -4.99
C THR A 53 -2.80 13.38 -3.64
N ARG A 54 -4.12 13.61 -3.62
CA ARG A 54 -4.91 13.63 -2.38
C ARG A 54 -4.98 12.27 -1.69
N ILE A 55 -5.08 11.19 -2.47
CA ILE A 55 -5.12 9.82 -1.93
C ILE A 55 -3.75 9.45 -1.36
N VAL A 56 -2.69 9.75 -2.10
CA VAL A 56 -1.31 9.52 -1.66
C VAL A 56 -1.01 10.31 -0.40
N GLU A 57 -1.32 11.60 -0.39
CA GLU A 57 -1.16 12.48 0.78
C GLU A 57 -1.91 11.93 2.00
N PHE A 58 -3.17 11.51 1.82
CA PHE A 58 -3.95 10.92 2.89
C PHE A 58 -3.28 9.66 3.47
N VAL A 59 -2.78 8.76 2.62
CA VAL A 59 -2.05 7.55 3.07
C VAL A 59 -0.80 7.92 3.85
N PHE A 60 -0.05 8.92 3.40
CA PHE A 60 1.17 9.38 4.07
C PHE A 60 0.87 10.04 5.42
N LEU A 61 -0.13 10.93 5.49
CA LEU A 61 -0.57 11.57 6.74
C LEU A 61 -1.09 10.54 7.74
N LEU A 62 -1.89 9.57 7.29
CA LEU A 62 -2.37 8.48 8.15
C LEU A 62 -1.21 7.64 8.69
N SER A 63 -0.23 7.33 7.84
CA SER A 63 0.96 6.59 8.24
C SER A 63 1.79 7.35 9.29
N GLU A 64 1.95 8.67 9.11
CA GLU A 64 2.62 9.54 10.08
C GLU A 64 1.86 9.60 11.41
N GLN A 65 0.53 9.73 11.38
CA GLN A 65 -0.31 9.71 12.58
C GLN A 65 -0.13 8.39 13.37
N TRP A 66 0.08 7.29 12.68
CA TRP A 66 0.34 5.98 13.28
C TRP A 66 1.83 5.68 13.51
N CYS A 67 2.71 6.66 13.29
CA CYS A 67 4.15 6.55 13.48
C CYS A 67 4.78 5.37 12.70
N LEU A 68 4.26 5.11 11.50
CA LEU A 68 4.76 4.12 10.56
C LEU A 68 5.94 4.65 9.74
N GLU A 69 6.80 3.75 9.29
CA GLU A 69 7.92 4.08 8.41
C GLU A 69 7.45 4.50 7.01
N LYS A 70 8.27 5.29 6.31
CA LYS A 70 7.96 5.74 4.95
C LYS A 70 7.80 4.58 3.97
N SER A 71 8.58 3.51 4.15
CA SER A 71 8.47 2.26 3.38
C SER A 71 7.04 1.69 3.41
N VAL A 72 6.37 1.74 4.57
CA VAL A 72 4.98 1.30 4.73
C VAL A 72 4.01 2.15 3.92
N SER A 73 4.21 3.47 3.88
CA SER A 73 3.37 4.38 3.09
C SER A 73 3.48 4.09 1.59
N TYR A 74 4.71 3.92 1.08
CA TYR A 74 4.91 3.56 -0.32
C TYR A 74 4.28 2.21 -0.67
N GLN A 75 4.43 1.22 0.22
CA GLN A 75 3.82 -0.10 0.02
C GLN A 75 2.29 -0.03 0.04
N ALA A 76 1.70 0.74 0.96
CA ALA A 76 0.26 0.90 1.05
C ALA A 76 -0.33 1.54 -0.20
N VAL A 77 0.33 2.56 -0.76
CA VAL A 77 -0.06 3.20 -2.04
C VAL A 77 0.05 2.22 -3.20
N GLU A 78 1.11 1.42 -3.26
CA GLU A 78 1.28 0.38 -4.28
C GLU A 78 0.12 -0.63 -4.24
N ILE A 79 -0.16 -1.19 -3.06
CA ILE A 79 -1.24 -2.16 -2.85
C ILE A 79 -2.60 -1.56 -3.23
N LEU A 80 -2.88 -0.33 -2.76
CA LEU A 80 -4.15 0.35 -3.01
C LEU A 80 -4.37 0.58 -4.51
N GLU A 81 -3.37 1.11 -5.21
CA GLU A 81 -3.45 1.39 -6.65
C GLU A 81 -3.86 0.13 -7.43
N ARG A 82 -3.09 -0.96 -7.27
CA ARG A 82 -3.35 -2.19 -8.02
C ARG A 82 -4.68 -2.82 -7.65
N PHE A 83 -5.05 -2.78 -6.37
CA PHE A 83 -6.34 -3.29 -5.93
C PHE A 83 -7.48 -2.51 -6.60
N MET A 84 -7.43 -1.18 -6.57
CA MET A 84 -8.47 -0.33 -7.14
C MET A 84 -8.59 -0.44 -8.65
N VAL A 85 -7.46 -0.59 -9.37
CA VAL A 85 -7.47 -0.88 -10.81
C VAL A 85 -8.19 -2.20 -11.09
N LYS A 86 -7.88 -3.28 -10.37
CA LYS A 86 -8.60 -4.56 -10.53
C LYS A 86 -10.09 -4.46 -10.21
N GLN A 87 -10.45 -3.70 -9.18
CA GLN A 87 -11.87 -3.47 -8.86
C GLN A 87 -12.59 -2.72 -9.98
N ALA A 88 -11.96 -1.68 -10.54
CA ALA A 88 -12.52 -0.94 -11.67
C ALA A 88 -12.66 -1.83 -12.93
N GLU A 89 -11.65 -2.64 -13.25
CA GLU A 89 -11.69 -3.61 -14.36
C GLU A 89 -12.82 -4.63 -14.19
N ASN A 90 -13.01 -5.16 -12.97
CA ASN A 90 -14.08 -6.10 -12.65
C ASN A 90 -15.47 -5.47 -12.85
N ILE A 91 -15.67 -4.23 -12.39
CA ILE A 91 -16.90 -3.47 -12.59
C ILE A 91 -17.17 -3.25 -14.08
N CYS A 92 -16.17 -2.85 -14.86
CA CYS A 92 -16.31 -2.65 -16.30
C CYS A 92 -16.66 -3.95 -17.04
N ARG A 93 -16.05 -5.07 -16.64
CA ARG A 93 -16.34 -6.40 -17.20
C ARG A 93 -17.78 -6.83 -16.91
N GLN A 94 -18.24 -6.66 -15.66
CA GLN A 94 -19.62 -6.97 -15.27
C GLN A 94 -20.64 -6.13 -16.06
N ALA A 95 -20.38 -4.83 -16.22
CA ALA A 95 -21.23 -3.95 -17.02
C ALA A 95 -21.30 -4.40 -18.49
N THR A 96 -20.18 -4.84 -19.07
CA THR A 96 -20.12 -5.35 -20.46
C THR A 96 -20.93 -6.65 -20.62
N ILE A 97 -20.89 -7.54 -19.63
CA ILE A 97 -21.67 -8.79 -19.64
C ILE A 97 -23.17 -8.52 -19.52
N GLN A 98 -23.56 -7.61 -18.61
CA GLN A 98 -24.96 -7.21 -18.45
C GLN A 98 -25.53 -6.51 -19.68
N LEU A 99 -24.72 -5.81 -20.48
CA LEU A 99 -25.15 -5.24 -21.75
C LEU A 99 -25.48 -6.31 -22.82
N ARG A 100 -24.83 -7.48 -22.73
CA ARG A 100 -24.98 -8.59 -23.68
C ARG A 100 -26.09 -9.57 -23.25
N GLY A 101 -26.33 -9.73 -21.94
CA GLY A 101 -27.46 -10.49 -21.40
C GLY A 101 -28.71 -9.61 -21.30
N LYS A 102 -29.90 -10.13 -21.57
CA LYS A 102 -31.17 -9.40 -21.42
C LYS A 102 -31.58 -9.23 -19.94
N THR A 103 -30.62 -8.94 -19.06
CA THR A 103 -30.84 -8.73 -17.62
C THR A 103 -30.88 -7.23 -17.35
N GLU A 104 -31.74 -6.76 -16.44
CA GLU A 104 -31.77 -5.34 -16.08
C GLU A 104 -30.36 -4.87 -15.68
N PRO A 105 -29.84 -3.82 -16.32
CA PRO A 105 -28.51 -3.32 -16.03
C PRO A 105 -28.50 -2.79 -14.59
N GLN A 106 -27.66 -3.38 -13.75
CA GLN A 106 -27.38 -2.83 -12.44
C GLN A 106 -26.84 -1.41 -12.65
N SER A 107 -27.51 -0.42 -12.07
CA SER A 107 -27.22 0.97 -12.44
C SER A 107 -25.73 1.29 -12.17
N TRP A 108 -25.04 1.86 -13.16
CA TRP A 108 -23.64 2.26 -13.03
C TRP A 108 -23.39 3.13 -11.79
N ARG A 109 -24.39 3.91 -11.39
CA ARG A 109 -24.40 4.70 -10.16
C ARG A 109 -24.27 3.82 -8.91
N ALA A 110 -25.04 2.74 -8.81
CA ALA A 110 -24.98 1.82 -7.67
C ALA A 110 -23.61 1.12 -7.54
N LEU A 111 -23.02 0.68 -8.66
CA LEU A 111 -21.68 0.08 -8.67
C LEU A 111 -20.60 1.09 -8.23
N LYS A 112 -20.72 2.33 -8.72
CA LYS A 112 -19.84 3.43 -8.32
C LYS A 112 -19.97 3.74 -6.84
N GLU A 113 -21.20 3.88 -6.33
CA GLU A 113 -21.47 4.10 -4.90
C GLU A 113 -20.91 2.98 -4.03
N GLN A 114 -21.03 1.71 -4.44
CA GLN A 114 -20.43 0.59 -3.72
C GLN A 114 -18.91 0.70 -3.62
N LEU A 115 -18.23 1.15 -4.69
CA LEU A 115 -16.79 1.39 -4.69
C LEU A 115 -16.41 2.50 -3.70
N PHE A 116 -17.11 3.64 -3.73
CA PHE A 116 -16.84 4.78 -2.85
C PHE A 116 -17.16 4.48 -1.39
N ASN A 117 -18.26 3.80 -1.11
CA ASN A 117 -18.70 3.48 0.26
C ASN A 117 -17.68 2.60 1.00
N LYS A 118 -16.96 1.73 0.26
CA LYS A 118 -15.93 0.89 0.85
C LYS A 118 -14.53 1.50 0.74
N PHE A 119 -14.34 2.61 0.03
CA PHE A 119 -13.03 3.14 -0.32
C PHE A 119 -12.15 3.41 0.92
N ILE A 120 -12.68 4.09 1.94
CA ILE A 120 -11.94 4.37 3.17
C ILE A 120 -11.54 3.08 3.91
N LEU A 121 -12.47 2.12 4.00
CA LEU A 121 -12.16 0.80 4.58
C LEU A 121 -11.04 0.10 3.79
N ARG A 122 -11.08 0.12 2.46
CA ARG A 122 -10.03 -0.46 1.60
C ARG A 122 -8.69 0.21 1.77
N LEU A 123 -8.67 1.55 1.75
CA LEU A 123 -7.47 2.33 1.95
C LEU A 123 -6.81 1.97 3.29
N VAL A 124 -7.59 1.97 4.36
CA VAL A 124 -7.06 1.64 5.69
C VAL A 124 -6.61 0.18 5.78
N SER A 125 -7.33 -0.76 5.17
CA SER A 125 -6.89 -2.16 5.06
C SER A 125 -5.55 -2.28 4.32
N CYS A 126 -5.32 -1.52 3.24
CA CYS A 126 -4.03 -1.51 2.53
C CYS A 126 -2.89 -1.00 3.42
N VAL A 127 -3.12 0.07 4.20
CA VAL A 127 -2.13 0.58 5.18
C VAL A 127 -1.86 -0.46 6.26
N GLN A 128 -2.90 -1.11 6.77
CA GLN A 128 -2.74 -2.14 7.79
C GLN A 128 -1.96 -3.35 7.26
N LEU A 129 -2.27 -3.84 6.05
CA LEU A 129 -1.51 -4.92 5.39
C LEU A 129 -0.05 -4.53 5.20
N ALA A 130 0.24 -3.33 4.69
CA ALA A 130 1.60 -2.83 4.54
C ALA A 130 2.34 -2.77 5.89
N SER A 131 1.67 -2.35 6.97
CA SER A 131 2.26 -2.33 8.30
C SER A 131 2.56 -3.72 8.85
N LYS A 132 1.77 -4.74 8.46
CA LYS A 132 2.00 -6.15 8.82
C LYS A 132 3.13 -6.78 8.00
N LEU A 133 3.29 -6.35 6.74
CA LEU A 133 4.39 -6.78 5.88
C LEU A 133 5.74 -6.21 6.33
N SER A 134 5.74 -4.95 6.79
CA SER A 134 6.92 -4.38 7.40
C SER A 134 7.19 -5.14 8.70
N PHE A 135 8.29 -5.90 8.75
CA PHE A 135 8.73 -6.66 9.92
C PHE A 135 9.19 -5.76 11.09
N HIS A 136 8.75 -4.50 11.11
CA HIS A 136 9.05 -3.53 12.13
C HIS A 136 8.10 -3.66 13.33
N TYR A 137 8.56 -3.32 14.53
CA TYR A 137 7.84 -3.52 15.81
C TYR A 137 6.53 -2.74 15.96
N LYS A 138 6.12 -1.95 14.95
CA LYS A 138 4.91 -1.11 14.95
C LYS A 138 3.84 -1.63 14.00
N ILE A 139 3.35 -2.83 14.27
CA ILE A 139 2.22 -3.40 13.51
C ILE A 139 0.93 -2.73 13.98
N ILE A 140 0.11 -2.26 13.03
CA ILE A 140 -1.18 -1.64 13.35
C ILE A 140 -2.20 -2.70 13.77
N SER A 141 -2.72 -2.53 14.99
CA SER A 141 -3.77 -3.39 15.53
C SER A 141 -5.14 -3.08 14.95
N ASN A 142 -6.01 -4.09 14.89
CA ASN A 142 -7.40 -3.92 14.43
C ASN A 142 -8.14 -2.85 15.27
N ILE A 143 -7.82 -2.74 16.57
CA ILE A 143 -8.44 -1.74 17.46
C ILE A 143 -8.12 -0.31 17.00
N THR A 144 -6.87 -0.07 16.60
CA THR A 144 -6.42 1.25 16.10
C THR A 144 -7.19 1.64 14.84
N VAL A 145 -7.32 0.71 13.90
CA VAL A 145 -8.06 0.90 12.65
C VAL A 145 -9.54 1.14 12.92
N LEU A 146 -10.19 0.30 13.73
CA LEU A 146 -11.61 0.42 14.02
C LEU A 146 -11.94 1.73 14.76
N ASN A 147 -11.06 2.17 15.66
CA ASN A 147 -11.21 3.46 16.32
C ASN A 147 -11.09 4.62 15.31
N PHE A 148 -10.11 4.58 14.41
CA PHE A 148 -9.96 5.57 13.35
C PHE A 148 -11.18 5.64 12.44
N LEU A 149 -11.67 4.50 11.94
CA LEU A 149 -12.87 4.42 11.12
C LEU A 149 -14.09 5.01 11.86
N ARG A 150 -14.24 4.68 13.15
CA ARG A 150 -15.29 5.25 14.00
C ARG A 150 -15.20 6.77 14.13
N THR A 151 -14.00 7.34 14.27
CA THR A 151 -13.82 8.81 14.34
C THR A 151 -14.23 9.52 13.05
N LEU A 152 -14.17 8.82 11.91
CA LEU A 152 -14.62 9.32 10.61
C LEU A 152 -16.11 9.06 10.34
N GLY A 153 -16.84 8.46 11.29
CA GLY A 153 -18.26 8.13 11.15
C GLY A 153 -18.53 6.76 10.49
N TYR A 154 -17.51 5.96 10.22
CA TYR A 154 -17.66 4.61 9.67
C TYR A 154 -17.71 3.58 10.80
N LEU A 155 -18.84 2.88 10.90
CA LEU A 155 -19.02 1.78 11.85
C LEU A 155 -18.69 0.47 11.15
N HIS A 156 -17.58 -0.14 11.54
CA HIS A 156 -17.14 -1.44 11.04
C HIS A 156 -16.90 -2.42 12.16
N THR A 157 -17.09 -3.70 11.87
CA THR A 157 -16.72 -4.80 12.77
C THR A 157 -15.30 -5.28 12.50
N LYS A 158 -14.74 -6.07 13.43
CA LYS A 158 -13.43 -6.71 13.23
C LYS A 158 -13.48 -7.70 12.06
N GLU A 159 -14.61 -8.38 11.89
CA GLU A 159 -14.88 -9.35 10.85
C GLU A 159 -14.89 -8.67 9.48
N GLU A 160 -15.59 -7.54 9.33
CA GLU A 160 -15.60 -6.75 8.09
C GLU A 160 -14.21 -6.22 7.72
N LEU A 161 -13.43 -5.80 8.71
CA LEU A 161 -12.04 -5.37 8.49
C LEU A 161 -11.17 -6.53 7.97
N LEU A 162 -11.27 -7.72 8.58
CA LEU A 162 -10.53 -8.91 8.16
C LEU A 162 -10.97 -9.38 6.76
N GLU A 163 -12.27 -9.37 6.48
CA GLU A 163 -12.79 -9.66 5.14
C GLU A 163 -12.26 -8.67 4.10
N SER A 164 -12.18 -7.39 4.46
CA SER A 164 -11.61 -6.37 3.59
C SER A 164 -10.13 -6.64 3.28
N GLU A 165 -9.33 -6.98 4.29
CA GLU A 165 -7.92 -7.36 4.11
C GLU A 165 -7.77 -8.62 3.25
N LEU A 166 -8.57 -9.65 3.51
CA LEU A 166 -8.54 -10.90 2.74
C LEU A 166 -8.93 -10.69 1.28
N ASP A 167 -9.92 -9.83 1.01
CA ASP A 167 -10.34 -9.53 -0.34
C ASP A 167 -9.30 -8.73 -1.12
N VAL A 168 -8.57 -7.82 -0.46
CA VAL A 168 -7.39 -7.16 -1.05
C VAL A 168 -6.31 -8.19 -1.41
N LEU A 169 -5.96 -9.07 -0.46
CA LEU A 169 -4.97 -10.12 -0.67
C LEU A 169 -5.33 -11.05 -1.83
N LYS A 170 -6.57 -11.57 -1.83
CA LYS A 170 -7.07 -12.46 -2.89
C LYS A 170 -7.09 -11.77 -4.24
N SER A 171 -7.59 -10.54 -4.30
CA SER A 171 -7.62 -9.76 -5.55
C SER A 171 -6.23 -9.57 -6.13
N LEU A 172 -5.21 -9.43 -5.28
CA LEU A 172 -3.82 -9.28 -5.68
C LEU A 172 -3.04 -10.59 -5.77
N ASN A 173 -3.71 -11.75 -5.71
CA ASN A 173 -3.08 -13.08 -5.71
C ASN A 173 -1.97 -13.21 -4.65
N PHE A 174 -2.13 -12.54 -3.50
CA PHE A 174 -1.15 -12.48 -2.40
C PHE A 174 0.20 -11.86 -2.77
N GLN A 175 0.34 -11.28 -3.97
CA GLN A 175 1.57 -10.62 -4.41
C GLN A 175 1.60 -9.16 -3.93
N ILE A 176 1.70 -8.93 -2.62
CA ILE A 176 1.64 -7.58 -2.02
C ILE A 176 2.99 -6.99 -1.59
N ASN A 177 4.09 -7.73 -1.79
CA ASN A 177 5.46 -7.31 -1.47
C ASN A 177 6.23 -6.97 -2.75
N LEU A 178 5.68 -6.08 -3.58
CA LEU A 178 6.36 -5.62 -4.80
C LEU A 178 7.31 -4.46 -4.48
N PRO A 179 8.44 -4.34 -5.20
CA PRO A 179 9.36 -3.22 -5.02
C PRO A 179 8.67 -1.88 -5.22
N THR A 180 8.85 -0.98 -4.25
CA THR A 180 8.33 0.38 -4.31
C THR A 180 9.39 1.34 -4.85
N PRO A 181 9.03 2.56 -5.30
CA PRO A 181 10.00 3.56 -5.72
C PRO A 181 11.12 3.81 -4.69
N LEU A 182 10.81 3.71 -3.39
CA LEU A 182 11.80 3.86 -2.33
C LEU A 182 12.89 2.78 -2.40
N ALA A 183 12.54 1.52 -2.69
CA ALA A 183 13.50 0.42 -2.78
C ALA A 183 14.52 0.64 -3.92
N TYR A 184 14.09 1.22 -5.04
CA TYR A 184 14.99 1.59 -6.13
C TYR A 184 15.93 2.73 -5.73
N VAL A 185 15.42 3.75 -5.03
CA VAL A 185 16.25 4.86 -4.53
C VAL A 185 17.27 4.36 -3.51
N GLU A 186 16.86 3.51 -2.56
CA GLU A 186 17.75 2.91 -1.57
C GLU A 186 18.86 2.08 -2.24
N MET A 187 18.51 1.26 -3.24
CA MET A 187 19.51 0.51 -4.01
C MET A 187 20.50 1.43 -4.72
N LEU A 188 20.01 2.47 -5.40
CA LEU A 188 20.89 3.42 -6.10
C LEU A 188 21.81 4.17 -5.13
N LEU A 189 21.33 4.51 -3.94
CA LEU A 189 22.15 5.13 -2.90
C LEU A 189 23.21 4.16 -2.35
N GLU A 190 22.89 2.87 -2.19
CA GLU A 190 23.87 1.85 -1.78
C GLU A 190 24.97 1.71 -2.84
N VAL A 191 24.63 1.67 -4.13
CA VAL A 191 25.59 1.62 -5.25
C VAL A 191 26.47 2.86 -5.32
N LEU A 192 25.92 4.05 -5.06
CA LEU A 192 26.68 5.30 -5.10
C LEU A 192 27.53 5.52 -3.83
N GLY A 193 27.20 4.81 -2.75
CA GLY A 193 27.90 4.89 -1.46
C GLY A 193 29.10 3.95 -1.34
N THR A 194 29.24 2.97 -2.24
CA THR A 194 30.45 2.14 -2.41
C THR A 194 31.54 2.86 -3.19
#